data_AF-U7QGX3-F1
#
_entry.id   AF-U7QGX3-F1
#
_cell.length_a   1.000
_cell.length_b   1.000
_cell.length_c   1.000
_cell.angle_alpha   90.00
_cell.angle_beta   90.00
_cell.angle_gamma   90.00
#
_symmetry.space_group_name_H-M   'P 1'
#
loop_
_entity.id
_entity.type
_entity.pdbx_description
1 polymer ?
#
loop_
_entity_poly.entity_id
_entity_poly.type
_entity_poly.pdbx_seq_one_letter_code
_entity_poly.pdbx_strand_id
1 'polypeptide(L)'
;MKKSYFIVIDNLDLPKSKWSGFLVQLEGGGRSSSDREKARQIIEDLWMEGKLPQHYFVNGFSEDNIIMARTKKEPDRELLPIEEAGHRLIELIELVALKAQAQQEYSTISSMVEKIFTGRENELTTEEIAQAQDSKMVKNIISSLTKSIADVELTRQQCAEQSELIMGIIAMGQNGNYGLKSTEETIKETENSASSESKNNNAKTSKAGGK
;
A
#
# COMPACT_ATOMS: atom_id res chain seq x y z
N MET A 1 -4.14 5.56 10.33
CA MET A 1 -4.83 4.49 11.10
C MET A 1 -4.02 3.22 10.99
N LYS A 2 -3.95 2.38 12.03
CA LYS A 2 -3.25 1.07 11.94
C LYS A 2 -4.07 0.14 11.05
N LYS A 3 -3.38 -0.55 10.13
CA LYS A 3 -3.96 -1.58 9.27
C LYS A 3 -3.60 -2.95 9.80
N SER A 4 -4.51 -3.90 9.61
CA SER A 4 -4.31 -5.31 9.94
C SER A 4 -4.55 -6.13 8.69
N TYR A 5 -3.74 -7.18 8.52
CA TYR A 5 -3.78 -7.99 7.32
C TYR A 5 -4.04 -9.45 7.70
N PHE A 6 -4.91 -10.10 6.92
CA PHE A 6 -5.26 -11.50 7.07
C PHE A 6 -5.13 -12.20 5.73
N ILE A 7 -4.64 -13.43 5.74
CA ILE A 7 -4.58 -14.32 4.59
C ILE A 7 -5.73 -15.29 4.73
N VAL A 8 -6.53 -15.39 3.67
CA VAL A 8 -7.67 -16.30 3.62
C VAL A 8 -7.39 -17.36 2.57
N ILE A 9 -7.09 -18.57 3.04
CA ILE A 9 -6.70 -19.73 2.25
C ILE A 9 -7.94 -20.33 1.60
N ASP A 10 -7.84 -20.54 0.28
CA ASP A 10 -8.91 -21.13 -0.52
C ASP A 10 -9.18 -22.60 -0.18
N ASN A 11 -8.12 -23.43 -0.21
CA ASN A 11 -8.25 -24.87 -0.07
C ASN A 11 -7.27 -25.47 0.94
N LEU A 12 -7.81 -25.88 2.10
CA LEU A 12 -7.06 -26.48 3.20
C LEU A 12 -6.65 -27.95 2.95
N ASP A 13 -7.28 -28.65 1.99
CA ASP A 13 -6.93 -30.03 1.64
C ASP A 13 -5.62 -30.12 0.84
N LEU A 14 -5.18 -28.98 0.27
CA LEU A 14 -3.89 -28.90 -0.39
C LEU A 14 -2.75 -28.89 0.63
N PRO A 15 -1.56 -29.41 0.27
CA PRO A 15 -0.37 -29.24 1.10
C PRO A 15 -0.07 -27.76 1.33
N LYS A 16 0.46 -27.41 2.52
CA LYS A 16 0.77 -26.02 2.90
C LYS A 16 1.68 -25.28 1.91
N SER A 17 2.53 -26.02 1.19
CA SER A 17 3.41 -25.47 0.17
C SER A 17 2.69 -25.03 -1.12
N LYS A 18 1.42 -25.41 -1.28
CA LYS A 18 0.56 -25.11 -2.43
C LYS A 18 -0.66 -24.28 -2.05
N TRP A 19 -0.73 -23.77 -0.82
CA TRP A 19 -1.82 -22.89 -0.42
C TRP A 19 -1.78 -21.60 -1.21
N SER A 20 -2.94 -21.22 -1.73
CA SER A 20 -3.22 -19.92 -2.33
C SER A 20 -4.44 -19.30 -1.63
N GLY A 21 -4.60 -17.99 -1.79
CA GLY A 21 -5.65 -17.29 -1.07
C GLY A 21 -5.76 -15.81 -1.40
N PHE A 22 -6.52 -15.11 -0.56
CA PHE A 22 -6.76 -13.68 -0.65
C PHE A 22 -6.10 -12.95 0.51
N LEU A 23 -5.58 -11.74 0.25
CA LEU A 23 -5.12 -10.85 1.32
C LEU A 23 -6.25 -9.89 1.69
N VAL A 24 -6.74 -9.96 2.93
CA VAL A 24 -7.77 -9.07 3.46
C VAL A 24 -7.12 -7.98 4.30
N GLN A 25 -7.33 -6.72 3.94
CA GLN A 25 -6.89 -5.55 4.67
C GLN A 25 -8.05 -4.94 5.47
N LEU A 26 -7.89 -4.89 6.79
CA LEU A 26 -8.84 -4.27 7.73
C LEU A 26 -8.26 -3.00 8.37
N GLU A 27 -9.14 -2.05 8.67
CA GLU A 27 -8.80 -0.94 9.56
C GLU A 27 -8.90 -1.41 11.03
N GLY A 28 -7.79 -1.33 11.79
CA GLY A 28 -7.77 -1.83 13.16
C GLY A 28 -6.40 -2.28 13.65
N GLY A 29 -6.31 -2.61 14.94
CA GLY A 29 -5.08 -3.01 15.63
C GLY A 29 -4.70 -4.49 15.57
N GLY A 30 -5.54 -5.35 14.98
CA GLY A 30 -5.15 -6.68 14.50
C GLY A 30 -4.90 -7.74 15.57
N ARG A 31 -5.37 -7.51 16.79
CA ARG A 31 -5.11 -8.40 17.94
C ARG A 31 -6.36 -8.97 18.58
N SER A 32 -7.54 -8.67 18.03
CA SER A 32 -8.80 -9.16 18.57
C SER A 32 -9.33 -10.34 17.75
N SER A 33 -9.95 -11.32 18.41
CA SER A 33 -10.76 -12.35 17.75
C SER A 33 -11.82 -11.73 16.82
N SER A 34 -12.29 -10.52 17.16
CA SER A 34 -13.22 -9.76 16.33
C SER A 34 -12.67 -9.37 14.96
N ASP A 35 -11.37 -9.10 14.82
CA ASP A 35 -10.80 -8.70 13.52
C ASP A 35 -10.66 -9.92 12.59
N ARG A 36 -10.31 -11.09 13.14
CA ARG A 36 -10.31 -12.36 12.41
C ARG A 36 -11.71 -12.71 11.91
N GLU A 37 -12.71 -12.55 12.78
CA GLU A 37 -14.11 -12.79 12.43
C GLU A 37 -14.63 -11.81 11.37
N LYS A 38 -14.22 -10.55 11.40
CA LYS A 38 -14.53 -9.59 10.33
C LYS A 38 -13.91 -9.99 8.99
N ALA A 39 -12.64 -10.41 8.99
CA ALA A 39 -12.00 -10.90 7.76
C ALA A 39 -12.73 -12.12 7.19
N ARG A 40 -13.21 -13.01 8.09
CA ARG A 40 -14.07 -14.15 7.75
C ARG A 40 -15.34 -13.69 7.07
N GLN A 41 -16.12 -12.86 7.75
CA GLN A 41 -17.42 -12.41 7.27
C GLN A 41 -17.34 -11.74 5.90
N ILE A 42 -16.31 -10.91 5.65
CA ILE A 42 -16.13 -10.23 4.36
C ILE A 42 -15.95 -11.22 3.21
N ILE A 43 -15.13 -12.25 3.40
CA ILE A 43 -14.91 -13.28 2.37
C ILE A 43 -16.18 -14.09 2.16
N GLU A 44 -16.84 -14.47 3.24
CA GLU A 44 -18.09 -15.23 3.20
C GLU A 44 -19.17 -14.45 2.44
N ASP A 45 -19.36 -13.17 2.74
CA ASP A 45 -20.31 -12.31 2.04
C ASP A 45 -19.95 -12.19 0.55
N LEU A 46 -18.69 -11.95 0.21
CA LEU A 46 -18.24 -11.86 -1.19
C LEU A 46 -18.44 -13.16 -1.97
N TRP A 47 -18.26 -14.31 -1.31
CA TRP A 47 -18.52 -15.61 -1.90
C TRP A 47 -20.01 -15.86 -2.10
N MET A 48 -20.84 -15.58 -1.10
CA MET A 48 -22.29 -15.73 -1.14
C MET A 48 -22.96 -14.79 -2.15
N GLU A 49 -22.43 -13.57 -2.31
CA GLU A 49 -22.87 -12.60 -3.31
C GLU A 49 -22.40 -12.93 -4.75
N GLY A 50 -21.61 -14.01 -4.93
CA GLY A 50 -21.08 -14.42 -6.24
C GLY A 50 -20.02 -13.49 -6.81
N LYS A 51 -19.42 -12.62 -5.98
CA LYS A 51 -18.30 -11.74 -6.36
C LYS A 51 -16.96 -12.47 -6.37
N LEU A 52 -16.86 -13.60 -5.67
CA LEU A 52 -15.78 -14.58 -5.82
C LEU A 52 -16.24 -15.73 -6.73
N PRO A 53 -15.38 -16.23 -7.64
CA PRO A 53 -15.67 -17.42 -8.42
C PRO A 53 -16.15 -18.61 -7.56
N GLN A 54 -17.22 -19.28 -8.00
CA GLN A 54 -17.87 -20.38 -7.27
C GLN A 54 -16.97 -21.60 -7.02
N HIS A 55 -15.85 -21.72 -7.74
CA HIS A 55 -14.89 -22.81 -7.56
C HIS A 55 -13.92 -22.58 -6.40
N TYR A 56 -14.01 -21.43 -5.72
CA TYR A 56 -13.29 -21.19 -4.47
C TYR A 56 -14.07 -21.71 -3.27
N PHE A 57 -13.34 -22.13 -2.23
CA PHE A 57 -13.86 -22.69 -0.99
C PHE A 57 -14.78 -23.91 -1.20
N VAL A 58 -14.48 -24.74 -2.20
CA VAL A 58 -15.27 -25.95 -2.57
C VAL A 58 -15.49 -26.94 -1.42
N ASN A 59 -14.61 -26.92 -0.42
CA ASN A 59 -14.65 -27.77 0.76
C ASN A 59 -15.30 -27.09 1.98
N GLY A 60 -15.92 -25.93 1.76
CA GLY A 60 -16.48 -25.09 2.82
C GLY A 60 -15.50 -24.04 3.32
N PHE A 61 -16.05 -23.06 4.04
CA PHE A 61 -15.32 -21.94 4.60
C PHE A 61 -15.41 -21.96 6.13
N SER A 62 -14.25 -21.92 6.80
CA SER A 62 -14.13 -22.07 8.26
C SER A 62 -13.10 -21.11 8.84
N GLU A 63 -12.98 -21.06 10.18
CA GLU A 63 -11.96 -20.25 10.84
C GLU A 63 -10.53 -20.66 10.45
N ASP A 64 -10.30 -21.94 10.17
CA ASP A 64 -8.98 -22.49 9.82
C ASP A 64 -8.47 -21.97 8.48
N ASN A 65 -9.36 -21.45 7.63
CA ASN A 65 -8.98 -20.78 6.38
C ASN A 65 -8.26 -19.46 6.64
N ILE A 66 -8.30 -18.91 7.85
CA ILE A 66 -7.83 -17.53 8.11
C ILE A 66 -6.59 -17.51 8.99
N ILE A 67 -5.52 -16.97 8.42
CA ILE A 67 -4.24 -16.75 9.09
C ILE A 67 -3.98 -15.25 9.16
N MET A 68 -3.44 -14.76 10.27
CA MET A 68 -2.99 -13.36 10.36
C MET A 68 -1.72 -13.18 9.54
N ALA A 69 -1.73 -12.27 8.56
CA ALA A 69 -0.50 -11.86 7.89
C ALA A 69 0.29 -10.95 8.83
N ARG A 70 1.51 -11.37 9.16
CA ARG A 70 2.39 -10.58 10.01
C ARG A 70 3.16 -9.58 9.16
N THR A 71 3.17 -8.32 9.59
CA THR A 71 3.96 -7.24 8.96
C THR A 71 5.42 -7.26 9.36
N LYS A 72 5.83 -8.14 10.30
CA LYS A 72 7.21 -8.32 10.73
C LYS A 72 7.58 -9.80 10.74
N LYS A 73 8.69 -10.13 10.08
CA LYS A 73 9.30 -11.46 10.11
C LYS A 73 9.98 -11.67 11.47
N GLU A 74 9.56 -12.72 12.20
CA GLU A 74 10.32 -13.19 13.36
C GLU A 74 11.50 -14.00 12.83
N PRO A 75 12.75 -13.69 13.21
CA PRO A 75 13.94 -14.28 12.60
C PRO A 75 14.02 -15.81 12.75
N ASP A 76 13.42 -16.36 13.82
CA ASP A 76 13.51 -17.79 14.15
C ASP A 76 12.31 -18.61 13.66
N ARG A 77 11.32 -17.98 13.00
CA ARG A 77 10.13 -18.67 12.50
C ARG A 77 10.20 -18.80 10.98
N GLU A 78 10.19 -20.03 10.51
CA GLU A 78 9.97 -20.33 9.10
C GLU A 78 8.52 -19.99 8.72
N LEU A 79 8.35 -19.10 7.75
CA LEU A 79 7.04 -18.72 7.22
C LEU A 79 6.61 -19.72 6.15
N LEU A 80 5.33 -20.06 6.11
CA LEU A 80 4.77 -20.79 4.98
C LEU A 80 4.89 -19.95 3.69
N PRO A 81 4.95 -20.56 2.50
CA PRO A 81 5.07 -19.81 1.25
C PRO A 81 4.00 -18.72 1.07
N ILE A 82 2.74 -19.01 1.42
CA ILE A 82 1.66 -18.03 1.36
C ILE A 82 1.82 -16.90 2.40
N GLU A 83 2.38 -17.20 3.57
CA GLU A 83 2.67 -16.18 4.60
C GLU A 83 3.79 -15.25 4.16
N GLU A 84 4.85 -15.79 3.53
CA GLU A 84 5.93 -15.00 2.94
C GLU A 84 5.40 -14.13 1.79
N ALA A 85 4.57 -14.68 0.90
CA ALA A 85 3.94 -13.93 -0.19
C ALA A 85 3.08 -12.77 0.35
N GLY A 86 2.26 -13.03 1.36
CA GLY A 86 1.46 -12.01 2.02
C GLY A 86 2.33 -10.94 2.70
N HIS A 87 3.41 -11.35 3.38
CA HIS A 87 4.36 -10.45 4.03
C HIS A 87 5.00 -9.48 3.04
N ARG A 88 5.56 -10.00 1.94
CA ARG A 88 6.21 -9.18 0.90
C ARG A 88 5.23 -8.24 0.22
N LEU A 89 4.00 -8.71 -0.04
CA LEU A 89 2.98 -7.87 -0.64
C LEU A 89 2.61 -6.70 0.27
N ILE A 90 2.47 -6.94 1.58
CA ILE A 90 2.23 -5.86 2.55
C ILE A 90 3.40 -4.88 2.58
N GLU A 91 4.63 -5.38 2.62
CA GLU A 91 5.84 -4.56 2.57
C GLU A 91 5.87 -3.69 1.31
N LEU A 92 5.55 -4.25 0.15
CA LEU A 92 5.47 -3.49 -1.10
C LEU A 92 4.42 -2.37 -1.03
N ILE A 93 3.24 -2.63 -0.46
CA ILE A 93 2.19 -1.61 -0.28
C ILE A 93 2.69 -0.47 0.62
N GLU A 94 3.38 -0.81 1.72
CA GLU A 94 3.95 0.18 2.64
C GLU A 94 5.06 1.01 1.97
N LEU A 95 5.97 0.36 1.23
CA LEU A 95 7.04 1.03 0.49
C LEU A 95 6.51 1.93 -0.62
N VAL A 96 5.45 1.53 -1.32
CA VAL A 96 4.78 2.36 -2.33
C VAL A 96 4.18 3.61 -1.69
N ALA A 97 3.57 3.50 -0.51
CA ALA A 97 3.07 4.67 0.22
C ALA A 97 4.22 5.61 0.64
N LEU A 98 5.35 5.07 1.11
CA LEU A 98 6.55 5.86 1.44
C LEU A 98 7.14 6.56 0.21
N LYS A 99 7.21 5.88 -0.93
CA LYS A 99 7.63 6.46 -2.21
C LYS A 99 6.71 7.60 -2.62
N ALA A 100 5.40 7.42 -2.52
CA ALA A 100 4.42 8.46 -2.86
C ALA A 100 4.61 9.71 -1.97
N GLN A 101 4.87 9.53 -0.68
CA GLN A 101 5.22 10.63 0.24
C GLN A 101 6.53 11.32 -0.17
N ALA A 102 7.58 10.56 -0.47
CA ALA A 102 8.86 11.11 -0.91
C ALA A 102 8.76 11.87 -2.25
N GLN A 103 7.89 11.42 -3.17
CA GLN A 103 7.55 12.13 -4.40
C GLN A 103 6.84 13.45 -4.12
N GLN A 104 5.95 13.49 -3.14
CA GLN A 104 5.30 14.73 -2.70
C GLN A 104 6.33 15.72 -2.14
N GLU A 105 7.25 15.27 -1.29
CA GLU A 105 8.35 16.11 -0.80
C GLU A 105 9.23 16.62 -1.95
N TYR A 106 9.58 15.76 -2.91
CA TYR A 106 10.36 16.13 -4.08
C TYR A 106 9.67 17.18 -4.96
N SER A 107 8.33 17.17 -5.03
CA SER A 107 7.57 18.18 -5.79
C SER A 107 7.83 19.61 -5.32
N THR A 108 8.28 19.80 -4.08
CA THR A 108 8.63 21.12 -3.54
C THR A 108 9.92 21.70 -4.12
N ILE A 109 10.78 20.85 -4.68
CA ILE A 109 12.08 21.22 -5.27
C ILE A 109 12.19 20.85 -6.74
N SER A 110 11.17 20.21 -7.33
CA SER A 110 11.28 19.62 -8.67
C SER A 110 11.53 20.65 -9.76
N SER A 111 10.90 21.83 -9.68
CA SER A 111 11.11 22.96 -10.60
C SER A 111 12.57 23.44 -10.57
N MET A 112 13.13 23.64 -9.38
CA MET A 112 14.54 24.01 -9.20
C MET A 112 15.47 22.97 -9.83
N VAL A 113 15.24 21.69 -9.53
CA VAL A 113 16.05 20.59 -10.06
C VAL A 113 15.97 20.54 -11.59
N GLU A 114 14.77 20.64 -12.18
CA GLU A 114 14.58 20.62 -13.63
C GLU A 114 15.34 21.77 -14.33
N LYS A 115 15.24 22.99 -13.80
CA LYS A 115 15.95 24.17 -14.35
C LYS A 115 17.47 23.96 -14.34
N ILE A 116 18.02 23.43 -13.25
CA ILE A 116 19.45 23.11 -13.15
C ILE A 116 19.84 22.06 -14.19
N PHE A 117 19.10 20.96 -14.31
CA PHE A 117 19.44 19.90 -15.27
C PHE A 117 19.23 20.29 -16.74
N THR A 118 18.40 21.31 -17.01
CA THR A 118 18.14 21.80 -18.37
C THR A 118 18.96 23.04 -18.75
N GLY A 119 19.89 23.49 -17.88
CA GLY A 119 20.74 24.66 -18.15
C GLY A 119 19.99 25.99 -18.13
N ARG A 120 18.90 26.07 -17.35
CA ARG A 120 18.05 27.25 -17.14
C ARG A 120 18.25 27.85 -15.76
N GLU A 121 19.47 27.86 -15.24
CA GLU A 121 19.80 28.36 -13.90
C GLU A 121 19.49 29.86 -13.74
N ASN A 122 19.48 30.60 -14.84
CA ASN A 122 19.05 32.00 -14.91
C ASN A 122 17.54 32.20 -14.65
N GLU A 123 16.73 31.14 -14.73
CA GLU A 123 15.29 31.16 -14.47
C GLU A 123 14.93 30.80 -13.02
N LEU A 124 15.92 30.58 -12.14
CA LEU A 124 15.69 30.26 -10.74
C LEU A 124 15.04 31.44 -10.01
N THR A 125 13.99 31.18 -9.23
CA THR A 125 13.37 32.20 -8.37
C THR A 125 14.18 32.43 -7.10
N THR A 126 13.92 33.54 -6.39
CA THR A 126 14.57 33.83 -5.10
C THR A 126 14.32 32.72 -4.08
N GLU A 127 13.12 32.13 -4.08
CA GLU A 127 12.76 31.00 -3.22
C GLU A 127 13.56 29.75 -3.59
N GLU A 128 13.69 29.43 -4.89
CA GLU A 128 14.47 28.28 -5.36
C GLU A 128 15.97 28.47 -5.04
N ILE A 129 16.50 29.68 -5.16
CA ILE A 129 17.87 30.00 -4.75
C ILE A 129 18.05 29.81 -3.24
N ALA A 130 17.10 30.26 -2.42
CA ALA A 130 17.14 30.07 -0.97
C ALA A 130 17.06 28.57 -0.59
N GLN A 131 16.24 27.79 -1.29
CA GLN A 131 16.17 26.34 -1.12
C GLN A 131 17.48 25.65 -1.52
N ALA A 132 18.09 26.04 -2.65
CA ALA A 132 19.37 25.51 -3.09
C ALA A 132 20.50 25.75 -2.08
N GLN A 133 20.43 26.85 -1.33
CA GLN A 133 21.38 27.17 -0.27
C GLN A 133 21.24 26.24 0.95
N ASP A 134 20.06 25.67 1.20
CA ASP A 134 19.88 24.57 2.17
C ASP A 134 20.24 23.21 1.55
N SER A 135 21.54 23.02 1.32
CA SER A 135 22.09 21.80 0.74
C SER A 135 21.72 20.53 1.53
N LYS A 136 21.46 20.63 2.84
CA LYS A 136 21.10 19.48 3.67
C LYS A 136 19.66 19.05 3.40
N MET A 137 18.72 20.00 3.36
CA MET A 137 17.33 19.72 3.02
C MET A 137 17.22 19.10 1.63
N VAL A 138 17.83 19.73 0.62
CA VAL A 138 17.79 19.24 -0.77
C VAL A 138 18.37 17.83 -0.88
N LYS A 139 19.54 17.57 -0.27
CA LYS A 139 20.16 16.25 -0.27
C LYS A 139 19.28 15.18 0.38
N ASN A 140 18.60 15.52 1.47
CA ASN A 140 17.72 14.59 2.18
C ASN A 140 16.50 14.23 1.33
N ILE A 141 15.84 15.20 0.70
CA ILE A 141 14.68 14.96 -0.16
C ILE A 141 15.07 14.06 -1.33
N ILE A 142 16.17 14.38 -2.03
CA ILE A 142 16.65 13.57 -3.16
C ILE A 142 17.05 12.15 -2.71
N SER A 143 17.77 12.02 -1.58
CA SER A 143 18.15 10.71 -1.05
C SER A 143 16.94 9.88 -0.64
N SER A 144 15.93 10.50 0.00
CA SER A 144 14.69 9.85 0.41
C SER A 144 13.92 9.31 -0.80
N LEU A 145 13.76 10.12 -1.85
CA LEU A 145 13.12 9.69 -3.09
C LEU A 145 13.90 8.58 -3.78
N THR A 146 15.22 8.72 -3.92
CA THR A 146 16.06 7.72 -4.59
C THR A 146 16.02 6.38 -3.84
N LYS A 147 16.11 6.41 -2.51
CA LYS A 147 16.03 5.22 -1.67
C LYS A 147 14.66 4.55 -1.79
N SER A 148 13.57 5.31 -1.68
CA SER A 148 12.22 4.74 -1.76
C SER A 148 11.91 4.14 -3.14
N ILE A 149 12.44 4.72 -4.23
CA ILE A 149 12.36 4.11 -5.57
C ILE A 149 13.07 2.76 -5.59
N ALA A 150 14.32 2.72 -5.12
CA ALA A 150 15.12 1.49 -5.11
C ALA A 150 14.49 0.39 -4.24
N ASP A 151 14.00 0.73 -3.05
CA ASP A 151 13.33 -0.20 -2.15
C ASP A 151 12.06 -0.77 -2.80
N VAL A 152 11.22 0.08 -3.42
CA VAL A 152 10.01 -0.37 -4.15
C VAL A 152 10.34 -1.30 -5.31
N GLU A 153 11.36 -0.98 -6.11
CA GLU A 153 11.74 -1.79 -7.27
C GLU A 153 12.28 -3.16 -6.83
N LEU A 154 13.11 -3.20 -5.79
CA LEU A 154 13.65 -4.43 -5.24
C LEU A 154 12.55 -5.34 -4.71
N THR A 155 11.65 -4.81 -3.86
CA THR A 155 10.56 -5.60 -3.29
C THR A 155 9.56 -6.02 -4.37
N ARG A 156 9.32 -5.20 -5.40
CA ARG A 156 8.46 -5.56 -6.54
C ARG A 156 8.99 -6.78 -7.30
N GLN A 157 10.30 -6.85 -7.54
CA GLN A 157 10.93 -8.02 -8.14
C GLN A 157 10.74 -9.27 -7.28
N GLN A 158 10.92 -9.13 -5.97
CA GLN A 158 10.74 -10.22 -4.99
C GLN A 158 9.29 -10.70 -4.87
N CYS A 159 8.31 -9.82 -5.11
CA CYS A 159 6.88 -10.17 -5.12
C CYS A 159 6.47 -10.91 -6.40
N ALA A 160 7.09 -10.63 -7.55
CA ALA A 160 6.72 -11.24 -8.83
C ALA A 160 6.88 -12.77 -8.83
N GLU A 161 7.83 -13.30 -8.06
CA GLU A 161 8.04 -14.74 -7.90
C GLU A 161 6.96 -15.44 -7.06
N GLN A 162 6.17 -14.67 -6.30
CA GLN A 162 5.22 -15.18 -5.30
C GLN A 162 3.78 -14.68 -5.51
N SER A 163 3.54 -13.86 -6.54
CA SER A 163 2.25 -13.21 -6.80
C SER A 163 1.13 -14.20 -7.11
N GLU A 164 1.45 -15.39 -7.61
CA GLU A 164 0.46 -16.44 -7.92
C GLU A 164 -0.19 -17.04 -6.66
N LEU A 165 0.43 -16.89 -5.49
CA LEU A 165 -0.12 -17.40 -4.22
C LEU A 165 -1.20 -16.48 -3.63
N ILE A 166 -1.17 -15.18 -3.96
CA ILE A 166 -2.17 -14.19 -3.52
C ILE A 166 -3.03 -13.80 -4.71
N MET A 167 -4.22 -14.39 -4.80
CA MET A 167 -5.14 -14.28 -5.93
C MET A 167 -5.84 -12.91 -6.01
N GLY A 168 -5.80 -12.12 -4.93
CA GLY A 168 -6.36 -10.78 -4.91
C GLY A 168 -6.28 -10.13 -3.52
N ILE A 169 -6.53 -8.82 -3.49
CA ILE A 169 -6.55 -8.02 -2.27
C ILE A 169 -7.97 -7.53 -2.03
N ILE A 170 -8.46 -7.72 -0.80
CA ILE A 170 -9.78 -7.26 -0.39
C ILE A 170 -9.55 -6.18 0.66
N ALA A 171 -9.73 -4.93 0.25
CA ALA A 171 -9.56 -3.79 1.14
C ALA A 171 -10.92 -3.35 1.70
N MET A 172 -10.99 -3.22 3.03
CA MET A 172 -12.11 -2.55 3.68
C MET A 172 -12.01 -1.03 3.40
N GLY A 173 -13.05 -0.48 2.79
CA GLY A 173 -13.20 0.97 2.59
C GLY A 173 -13.76 1.67 3.83
N GLN A 174 -13.57 2.98 3.90
CA GLN A 174 -13.94 3.84 5.04
C GLN A 174 -15.45 3.82 5.41
N ASN A 175 -16.31 3.32 4.51
CA ASN A 175 -17.76 3.26 4.71
C ASN A 175 -18.30 1.84 4.95
N GLY A 176 -17.42 0.87 5.25
CA GLY A 176 -17.81 -0.54 5.40
C GLY A 176 -18.02 -1.29 4.09
N ASN A 177 -17.93 -0.61 2.94
CA ASN A 177 -17.89 -1.25 1.63
C ASN A 177 -16.54 -1.95 1.42
N TYR A 178 -16.56 -3.22 1.05
CA TYR A 178 -15.39 -4.00 0.66
C TYR A 178 -15.39 -4.21 -0.85
N GLY A 179 -14.21 -4.09 -1.46
CA GLY A 179 -14.00 -4.33 -2.89
C GLY A 179 -12.86 -5.31 -3.09
N LEU A 180 -13.07 -6.29 -3.97
CA LEU A 180 -11.97 -7.08 -4.51
C LEU A 180 -11.22 -6.21 -5.51
N LYS A 181 -9.94 -6.00 -5.26
CA LYS A 181 -9.03 -5.30 -6.18
C LYS A 181 -7.92 -6.22 -6.57
N SER A 182 -7.46 -6.10 -7.80
CA SER A 182 -6.21 -6.75 -8.16
C SER A 182 -5.06 -6.12 -7.36
N THR A 183 -3.97 -6.87 -7.22
CA THR A 183 -2.74 -6.38 -6.60
C THR A 183 -2.23 -5.12 -7.31
N GLU A 184 -2.29 -5.09 -8.63
CA GLU A 184 -1.91 -3.95 -9.47
C GLU A 184 -2.81 -2.72 -9.23
N GLU A 185 -4.11 -2.91 -9.06
CA GLU A 185 -5.06 -1.82 -8.77
C GLU A 185 -4.77 -1.17 -7.41
N THR A 186 -4.50 -2.00 -6.40
CA THR A 186 -4.18 -1.53 -5.04
C THR A 186 -2.88 -0.74 -5.00
N ILE A 187 -1.87 -1.18 -5.75
CA ILE A 187 -0.60 -0.47 -5.90
C ILE A 187 -0.82 0.89 -6.58
N LYS A 188 -1.55 0.92 -7.71
CA LYS A 188 -1.85 2.15 -8.46
C LYS A 188 -2.66 3.17 -7.65
N GLU A 189 -3.64 2.72 -6.88
CA GLU A 189 -4.41 3.61 -6.00
C GLU A 189 -3.56 4.21 -4.89
N THR A 190 -2.63 3.43 -4.34
CA THR A 190 -1.71 3.92 -3.30
C THR A 190 -0.77 4.98 -3.89
N GLU A 191 -0.29 4.80 -5.12
CA GLU A 191 0.49 5.81 -5.85
C GLU A 191 -0.34 7.10 -6.12
N ASN A 192 -1.62 6.96 -6.46
CA ASN A 192 -2.48 8.10 -6.81
C ASN A 192 -3.05 8.86 -5.59
N SER A 193 -3.25 8.20 -4.45
CA SER A 193 -3.90 8.82 -3.27
C SER A 193 -3.08 9.97 -2.66
N ALA A 194 -1.75 9.93 -2.77
CA ALA A 194 -0.88 11.02 -2.32
C ALA A 194 -0.97 12.28 -3.22
N SER A 195 -1.43 12.12 -4.47
CA SER A 195 -1.57 13.25 -5.41
C SER A 195 -2.83 14.10 -5.17
N SER A 196 -3.87 13.52 -4.56
CA SER A 196 -5.18 14.18 -4.36
C SER A 196 -5.27 15.08 -3.12
N GLU A 197 -4.50 14.82 -2.06
CA GLU A 197 -4.57 15.65 -0.83
C GLU A 197 -4.00 17.07 -1.02
N SER A 198 -3.21 17.31 -2.08
CA SER A 198 -2.60 18.62 -2.35
C SER A 198 -3.55 19.66 -2.97
N LYS A 199 -4.79 19.29 -3.35
CA LYS A 199 -5.73 20.22 -4.02
C LYS A 199 -6.76 20.89 -3.11
N ASN A 200 -6.88 20.51 -1.84
CA ASN A 200 -8.04 20.94 -1.03
C ASN A 200 -7.80 22.07 0.00
N ASN A 201 -6.59 22.65 0.06
CA ASN A 201 -6.26 23.66 1.08
C ASN A 201 -6.14 25.11 0.58
N ASN A 202 -6.72 25.46 -0.58
CA ASN A 202 -6.70 26.86 -1.03
C ASN A 202 -8.09 27.37 -1.42
N ALA A 203 -9.00 27.43 -0.46
CA ALA A 203 -10.30 28.09 -0.64
C ALA A 203 -10.87 28.67 0.66
N LYS A 204 -10.10 29.49 1.41
CA LYS A 204 -10.73 30.39 2.41
C LYS A 204 -9.89 31.56 2.92
N THR A 205 -9.55 32.52 2.07
CA THR A 205 -9.32 33.91 2.54
C THR A 205 -9.61 34.92 1.42
N SER A 206 -10.87 35.33 1.29
CA SER A 206 -11.22 36.59 0.64
C SER A 206 -12.61 37.04 1.06
N LYS A 207 -12.70 37.87 2.11
CA LYS A 207 -13.61 39.02 2.24
C LYS A 207 -13.66 39.51 3.68
N ALA A 208 -13.15 40.71 3.92
CA ALA A 208 -13.92 41.82 4.49
C ALA A 208 -13.02 43.06 4.58
N GLY A 209 -12.78 43.71 3.43
CA GLY A 209 -12.56 45.15 3.38
C GLY A 209 -13.87 45.78 2.96
N GLY A 210 -14.43 46.63 3.81
CA GLY A 210 -15.68 47.36 3.54
C GLY A 210 -15.84 48.43 4.61
N LYS A 211 -15.53 49.67 4.21
CA LYS A 211 -15.70 50.91 4.97
C LYS A 211 -17.14 51.09 5.45
#